data_AF-A0A3D2BUL7-F1
#
_entry.id   AF-A0A3D2BUL7-F1
#
_cell.length_a   1.000
_cell.length_b   1.000
_cell.length_c   1.000
_cell.angle_alpha   90.00
_cell.angle_beta   90.00
_cell.angle_gamma   90.00
#
_symmetry.space_group_name_H-M   'P 1'
#
loop_
_entity.id
_entity.type
_entity.pdbx_description
1 polymer ?
#
loop_
_entity_poly.entity_id
_entity_poly.type
_entity_poly.pdbx_seq_one_letter_code
_entity_poly.pdbx_strand_id
1 'polypeptide(L)'
;MQIFRKALILILFIWFVTAILMAVFGTDLFFPFDFKISESAQLYRYKTSRFAAGCLLAYAVFRYLFAFKAAPSLAIVLNYGVFYLIGGLLFAYQDFVPQKDMYHLLLVAFLVVVIWFELRQKTREDGGTFRRDYF
;
A
#
# COMPACT_ATOMS: atom_id res chain seq x y z
N MET A 1 14.27 16.33 -3.99
CA MET A 1 13.41 15.34 -3.26
C MET A 1 12.06 15.10 -3.92
N GLN A 2 11.33 16.11 -4.38
CA GLN A 2 9.99 15.91 -4.97
C GLN A 2 9.99 15.07 -6.25
N ILE A 3 10.96 15.28 -7.14
CA ILE A 3 11.12 14.48 -8.38
C ILE A 3 11.38 13.00 -8.07
N PHE A 4 12.28 12.74 -7.11
CA PHE A 4 12.61 11.37 -6.69
C PHE A 4 11.39 10.60 -6.15
N ARG A 5 10.56 11.22 -5.31
CA ARG A 5 9.35 10.57 -4.79
C ARG A 5 8.29 10.36 -5.88
N LYS A 6 8.10 11.34 -6.78
CA LYS A 6 7.21 11.16 -7.94
C LYS A 6 7.67 10.01 -8.83
N ALA A 7 8.98 9.85 -9.02
CA ALA A 7 9.54 8.70 -9.73
C ALA A 7 9.27 7.38 -9.01
N LEU A 8 9.39 7.32 -7.67
CA LEU A 8 9.04 6.11 -6.89
C LEU A 8 7.55 5.76 -7.00
N ILE A 9 6.66 6.76 -6.97
CA ILE A 9 5.22 6.54 -7.15
C ILE A 9 4.91 6.07 -8.57
N LEU A 10 5.61 6.60 -9.58
CA LEU A 10 5.49 6.14 -10.95
C LEU A 10 5.95 4.68 -11.09
N ILE A 11 7.06 4.31 -10.48
CA ILE A 11 7.55 2.92 -10.45
C ILE A 11 6.52 2.01 -9.79
N LEU A 12 5.93 2.43 -8.66
CA LEU A 12 4.87 1.67 -8.00
C LEU A 12 3.61 1.54 -8.88
N PHE A 13 3.25 2.59 -9.61
CA PHE A 13 2.13 2.55 -10.56
C PHE A 13 2.39 1.55 -11.70
N ILE A 14 3.56 1.63 -12.33
CA ILE A 14 3.98 0.68 -13.38
C ILE A 14 3.95 -0.74 -12.82
N TRP A 15 4.40 -0.94 -11.59
CA TRP A 15 4.35 -2.23 -10.92
C TRP A 15 2.92 -2.78 -10.82
N PHE A 16 1.96 -1.96 -10.37
CA PHE A 16 0.55 -2.39 -10.28
C PHE A 16 0.01 -2.82 -11.65
N VAL A 17 0.32 -2.06 -12.70
CA VAL A 17 -0.10 -2.39 -14.07
C VAL A 17 0.50 -3.73 -14.50
N THR A 18 1.79 -3.93 -14.29
CA THR A 18 2.47 -5.21 -14.61
C THR A 18 1.86 -6.37 -13.84
N ALA A 19 1.61 -6.23 -12.54
CA ALA A 19 1.02 -7.29 -11.72
C ALA A 19 -0.39 -7.68 -12.21
N ILE A 20 -1.20 -6.70 -12.59
CA ILE A 20 -2.55 -6.95 -13.17
C ILE A 20 -2.42 -7.70 -14.49
N LEU A 21 -1.53 -7.27 -15.39
CA LEU A 21 -1.31 -7.93 -16.67
C LEU A 21 -0.88 -9.38 -16.46
N MET A 22 0.13 -9.62 -15.61
CA MET A 22 0.62 -10.97 -15.35
C MET A 22 -0.47 -11.89 -14.79
N ALA A 23 -1.28 -11.40 -13.84
CA ALA A 23 -2.41 -12.15 -13.30
C ALA A 23 -3.44 -12.51 -14.40
N VAL A 24 -3.77 -11.57 -15.29
CA VAL A 24 -4.69 -11.81 -16.42
C VAL A 24 -4.13 -12.85 -17.40
N PHE A 25 -2.82 -12.89 -17.60
CA PHE A 25 -2.14 -13.87 -18.45
C PHE A 25 -1.78 -15.18 -17.72
N GLY A 26 -2.34 -15.42 -16.52
CA GLY A 26 -2.17 -16.67 -15.78
C GLY A 26 -0.79 -16.85 -15.16
N THR A 27 -0.03 -15.77 -14.98
CA THR A 27 1.28 -15.78 -14.35
C THR A 27 1.23 -15.05 -13.01
N ASP A 28 1.48 -15.76 -11.92
CA ASP A 28 1.41 -15.17 -10.58
C ASP A 28 2.68 -14.35 -10.27
N LEU A 29 2.58 -13.03 -10.41
CA LEU A 29 3.58 -12.09 -9.89
C LEU A 29 3.19 -11.72 -8.45
N PHE A 30 3.89 -12.28 -7.49
CA PHE A 30 3.66 -11.95 -6.09
C PHE A 30 4.37 -10.65 -5.73
N PHE A 31 3.63 -9.75 -5.07
CA PHE A 31 4.22 -8.56 -4.48
C PHE A 31 5.33 -8.96 -3.50
N PRO A 32 6.50 -8.29 -3.51
CA PRO A 32 6.90 -7.18 -4.38
C PRO A 32 7.54 -7.61 -5.71
N PHE A 33 8.27 -8.73 -5.80
CA PHE A 33 8.93 -9.17 -7.04
C PHE A 33 9.26 -10.66 -7.00
N ASP A 34 8.27 -11.49 -6.69
CA ASP A 34 8.48 -12.95 -6.56
C ASP A 34 7.70 -13.74 -7.61
N PHE A 35 8.41 -14.58 -8.35
CA PHE A 35 7.84 -15.54 -9.30
C PHE A 35 7.85 -16.97 -8.78
N LYS A 36 8.67 -17.26 -7.76
CA LYS A 36 8.83 -18.60 -7.17
C LYS A 36 8.86 -18.48 -5.66
N ILE A 37 7.70 -18.69 -5.05
CA ILE A 37 7.54 -18.74 -3.60
C ILE A 37 6.90 -20.06 -3.18
N SER A 38 7.25 -20.54 -1.99
CA SER A 38 6.65 -21.74 -1.43
C SER A 38 5.15 -21.57 -1.26
N GLU A 39 4.41 -22.68 -1.30
CA GLU A 39 2.95 -22.69 -1.12
C GLU A 39 2.51 -22.04 0.21
N SER A 40 3.29 -22.27 1.28
CA SER A 40 3.06 -21.62 2.57
C SER A 40 3.19 -20.09 2.51
N ALA A 41 4.20 -19.58 1.80
CA ALA A 41 4.41 -18.15 1.62
C ALA A 41 3.34 -17.52 0.70
N GLN A 42 2.87 -18.26 -0.31
CA GLN A 42 1.74 -17.85 -1.17
C GLN A 42 0.47 -17.67 -0.34
N LEU A 43 0.12 -18.68 0.45
CA LEU A 43 -1.08 -18.66 1.28
C LEU A 43 -1.02 -17.53 2.32
N TYR A 44 0.13 -17.33 2.94
CA TYR A 44 0.37 -16.23 3.86
C TYR A 44 0.15 -14.86 3.20
N ARG A 45 0.80 -14.57 2.06
CA ARG A 45 0.64 -13.31 1.33
C ARG A 45 -0.79 -13.09 0.84
N TYR A 46 -1.46 -14.16 0.43
CA TYR A 46 -2.87 -14.11 0.04
C TYR A 46 -3.77 -13.71 1.23
N LYS A 47 -3.64 -14.38 2.39
CA LYS A 47 -4.38 -14.03 3.61
C LYS A 47 -4.15 -12.56 3.99
N THR A 48 -2.89 -12.12 3.98
CA THR A 48 -2.51 -10.73 4.27
C THR A 48 -3.17 -9.73 3.32
N SER A 49 -3.12 -10.00 2.01
CA SER A 49 -3.75 -9.13 1.00
C SER A 49 -5.27 -9.06 1.18
N ARG A 50 -5.90 -10.19 1.45
CA ARG A 50 -7.35 -10.27 1.65
C ARG A 50 -7.79 -9.50 2.90
N PHE A 51 -7.02 -9.58 3.98
CA PHE A 51 -7.24 -8.78 5.19
C PHE A 51 -7.08 -7.28 4.92
N ALA A 52 -6.00 -6.88 4.24
CA ALA A 52 -5.75 -5.49 3.91
C ALA A 52 -6.89 -4.88 3.06
N ALA A 53 -7.34 -5.61 2.04
CA ALA A 53 -8.47 -5.20 1.22
C ALA A 53 -9.77 -5.09 2.03
N GLY A 54 -10.05 -6.06 2.92
CA GLY A 54 -11.21 -6.03 3.82
C GLY A 54 -11.19 -4.80 4.74
N CYS A 55 -10.05 -4.50 5.36
CA CYS A 55 -9.89 -3.30 6.20
C CYS A 55 -10.03 -2.01 5.40
N LEU A 56 -9.51 -1.95 4.16
CA LEU A 56 -9.66 -0.80 3.28
C LEU A 56 -11.13 -0.54 2.94
N LEU A 57 -11.89 -1.58 2.61
CA LEU A 57 -13.31 -1.48 2.33
C LEU A 57 -14.08 -1.04 3.58
N ALA A 58 -13.81 -1.63 4.74
CA ALA A 58 -14.40 -1.22 6.00
C ALA A 58 -14.10 0.25 6.33
N TYR A 59 -12.86 0.71 6.08
CA TYR A 59 -12.46 2.10 6.24
C TYR A 59 -13.23 3.04 5.30
N ALA A 60 -13.42 2.65 4.04
CA ALA A 60 -14.19 3.44 3.07
C ALA A 60 -15.67 3.56 3.49
N VAL A 61 -16.28 2.47 3.93
CA VAL A 61 -17.67 2.45 4.45
C VAL A 61 -17.78 3.30 5.71
N PHE A 62 -16.87 3.14 6.67
CA PHE A 62 -16.81 3.98 7.86
C PHE A 62 -16.73 5.46 7.49
N ARG A 63 -15.84 5.83 6.56
CA ARG A 63 -15.72 7.22 6.12
C ARG A 63 -17.02 7.78 5.55
N TYR A 64 -17.69 6.98 4.72
CA TYR A 64 -18.98 7.34 4.13
C TYR A 64 -20.05 7.57 5.21
N LEU A 65 -20.18 6.64 6.15
CA LEU A 65 -21.20 6.70 7.21
C LEU A 65 -21.04 7.94 8.12
N PHE A 66 -19.82 8.35 8.38
CA PHE A 66 -19.51 9.49 9.25
C PHE A 66 -19.23 10.79 8.48
N ALA A 67 -19.63 10.86 7.19
CA ALA A 67 -19.52 12.04 6.33
C ALA A 67 -18.11 12.66 6.25
N PHE A 68 -17.07 11.84 6.36
CA PHE A 68 -15.70 12.31 6.18
C PHE A 68 -15.44 12.60 4.69
N LYS A 69 -14.75 13.70 4.38
CA LYS A 69 -14.39 14.07 2.99
C LYS A 69 -13.67 12.91 2.27
N ALA A 70 -13.90 12.81 0.96
CA ALA A 70 -13.21 11.87 0.08
C ALA A 70 -11.68 11.99 0.28
N ALA A 71 -11.03 10.87 0.56
CA ALA A 71 -9.58 10.85 0.72
C ALA A 71 -8.92 10.97 -0.66
N PRO A 72 -7.78 11.69 -0.78
CA PRO A 72 -7.01 11.66 -2.02
C PRO A 72 -6.61 10.21 -2.33
N SER A 73 -6.56 9.85 -3.62
CA SER A 73 -6.27 8.48 -4.07
C SER A 73 -5.01 7.88 -3.43
N LEU A 74 -3.97 8.70 -3.23
CA LEU A 74 -2.73 8.30 -2.60
C LEU A 74 -2.89 7.92 -1.11
N ALA A 75 -3.86 8.49 -0.40
CA ALA A 75 -4.18 8.10 0.98
C ALA A 75 -4.88 6.74 1.05
N ILE A 76 -5.62 6.34 0.02
CA ILE A 76 -6.19 4.99 -0.07
C ILE A 76 -5.07 3.96 -0.17
N VAL A 77 -4.08 4.21 -1.05
CA VAL A 77 -2.89 3.35 -1.20
C VAL A 77 -2.08 3.27 0.10
N LEU A 78 -1.93 4.41 0.81
CA LEU A 78 -1.27 4.42 2.13
C LEU A 78 -1.99 3.49 3.13
N ASN A 79 -3.31 3.64 3.28
CA ASN A 79 -4.08 2.85 4.23
C ASN A 79 -4.06 1.36 3.87
N TYR A 80 -4.11 1.02 2.58
CA TYR A 80 -3.92 -0.36 2.13
C TYR A 80 -2.58 -0.92 2.61
N GLY A 81 -1.49 -0.19 2.39
CA GLY A 81 -0.15 -0.61 2.81
C GLY A 81 -0.03 -0.77 4.33
N VAL A 82 -0.63 0.13 5.12
CA VAL A 82 -0.68 0.03 6.59
C VAL A 82 -1.42 -1.25 7.02
N PHE A 83 -2.61 -1.51 6.47
CA PHE A 83 -3.37 -2.72 6.80
C PHE A 83 -2.68 -4.00 6.31
N TYR A 84 -1.96 -3.94 5.19
CA TYR A 84 -1.11 -5.04 4.72
C TYR A 84 -0.01 -5.35 5.73
N LEU A 85 0.69 -4.34 6.27
CA LEU A 85 1.72 -4.56 7.28
C LEU A 85 1.13 -5.19 8.55
N ILE A 86 -0.01 -4.69 9.02
CA ILE A 86 -0.70 -5.21 10.20
C ILE A 86 -1.11 -6.67 9.97
N GLY A 87 -1.82 -6.96 8.88
CA GLY A 87 -2.25 -8.32 8.53
C GLY A 87 -1.06 -9.25 8.30
N GLY A 88 0.01 -8.74 7.69
CA GLY A 88 1.26 -9.46 7.50
C GLY A 88 1.88 -9.90 8.81
N LEU A 89 2.01 -8.99 9.78
CA LEU A 89 2.53 -9.33 11.10
C LEU A 89 1.62 -10.31 11.85
N LEU A 90 0.30 -10.11 11.81
CA LEU A 90 -0.67 -10.98 12.47
C LEU A 90 -0.63 -12.41 11.92
N PHE A 91 -0.70 -12.58 10.60
CA PHE A 91 -0.67 -13.92 10.00
C PHE A 91 0.72 -14.56 10.08
N ALA A 92 1.80 -13.78 10.07
CA ALA A 92 3.14 -14.33 10.29
C ALA A 92 3.28 -14.93 11.69
N TYR A 93 2.72 -14.25 12.70
CA TYR A 93 2.69 -14.75 14.07
C TYR A 93 1.78 -15.98 14.19
N GLN A 94 0.58 -15.92 13.61
CA GLN A 94 -0.40 -17.01 13.67
C GLN A 94 0.09 -18.29 12.97
N ASP A 95 0.68 -18.17 11.79
CA ASP A 95 1.09 -19.31 10.95
C ASP A 95 2.58 -19.67 11.16
N PHE A 96 3.26 -19.10 12.18
CA PHE A 96 4.69 -19.31 12.48
C PHE A 96 5.60 -19.16 11.25
N VAL A 97 5.34 -18.12 10.45
CA VAL A 97 6.06 -17.88 9.20
C VAL A 97 7.53 -17.53 9.50
N PRO A 98 8.50 -18.19 8.86
CA PRO A 98 9.92 -17.87 9.04
C PRO A 98 10.24 -16.42 8.66
N GLN A 99 11.11 -15.76 9.43
CA GLN A 99 11.53 -14.37 9.15
C GLN A 99 12.07 -14.18 7.72
N LYS A 100 12.75 -15.20 7.18
CA LYS A 100 13.27 -15.18 5.80
C LYS A 100 12.18 -14.97 4.74
N ASP A 101 10.93 -15.35 5.02
CA ASP A 101 9.80 -15.25 4.07
C ASP A 101 9.01 -13.93 4.25
N MET A 102 9.28 -13.20 5.34
CA MET A 102 8.66 -11.93 5.71
C MET A 102 9.35 -10.69 5.12
N TYR A 103 10.45 -10.88 4.37
CA TYR A 103 11.28 -9.78 3.84
C TYR A 103 10.48 -8.75 3.02
N HIS A 104 9.42 -9.20 2.36
CA HIS A 104 8.54 -8.33 1.58
C HIS A 104 7.85 -7.25 2.43
N LEU A 105 7.60 -7.49 3.72
CA LEU A 105 7.02 -6.50 4.63
C LEU A 105 7.94 -5.29 4.81
N LEU A 106 9.26 -5.48 4.74
CA LEU A 106 10.21 -4.36 4.81
C LEU A 106 10.06 -3.42 3.61
N LEU A 107 9.87 -3.99 2.41
CA LEU A 107 9.65 -3.19 1.21
C LEU A 107 8.29 -2.48 1.24
N VAL A 108 7.23 -3.15 1.72
CA VAL A 108 5.93 -2.49 1.96
C VAL A 108 6.09 -1.33 2.95
N ALA A 109 6.81 -1.54 4.06
CA ALA A 109 7.04 -0.50 5.07
C ALA A 109 7.78 0.70 4.49
N PHE A 110 8.81 0.46 3.69
CA PHE A 110 9.52 1.53 2.99
C PHE A 110 8.59 2.34 2.06
N LEU A 111 7.77 1.65 1.25
CA LEU A 111 6.82 2.32 0.36
C LEU A 111 5.75 3.11 1.11
N VAL A 112 5.22 2.59 2.22
CA VAL A 112 4.28 3.28 3.10
C VAL A 112 4.90 4.59 3.62
N VAL A 113 6.15 4.56 4.07
CA VAL A 113 6.86 5.75 4.55
C VAL A 113 7.05 6.79 3.43
N VAL A 114 7.44 6.36 2.23
CA VAL A 114 7.61 7.26 1.07
C VAL A 114 6.28 7.93 0.70
N ILE A 115 5.19 7.17 0.63
CA ILE A 115 3.84 7.67 0.31
C ILE A 115 3.38 8.65 1.39
N TRP A 116 3.62 8.35 2.67
CA TRP A 116 3.28 9.22 3.78
C TRP A 116 3.99 10.57 3.69
N PHE A 117 5.28 10.59 3.34
CA PHE A 117 6.01 11.83 3.11
C PHE A 117 5.45 12.64 1.95
N GLU A 118 5.05 12.00 0.85
CA GLU A 118 4.45 12.69 -0.29
C GLU A 118 3.10 13.32 0.09
N LEU A 119 2.25 12.61 0.84
CA LEU A 119 0.98 13.14 1.33
C LEU A 119 1.19 14.34 2.27
N ARG A 120 2.13 14.25 3.23
CA ARG A 120 2.45 15.37 4.12
C ARG A 120 2.93 16.61 3.35
N GLN A 121 3.71 16.43 2.28
CA GLN A 121 4.18 17.55 1.48
C GLN A 121 3.03 18.19 0.68
N LYS A 122 2.16 17.40 0.04
CA LYS A 122 0.99 17.95 -0.68
C LYS A 122 0.07 18.74 0.24
N THR A 123 -0.25 18.22 1.42
CA THR A 123 -1.06 18.95 2.41
C THR A 123 -0.41 20.28 2.82
N ARG A 124 0.93 20.35 2.88
CA ARG A 124 1.67 21.57 3.19
C ARG A 124 1.69 22.57 2.03
N GLU A 125 1.78 22.10 0.78
CA GLU A 125 1.71 22.93 -0.43
C GLU A 125 0.30 23.53 -0.59
N ASP A 126 -0.75 22.72 -0.43
CA ASP A 126 -2.15 23.18 -0.52
C ASP A 126 -2.50 24.17 0.61
N GLY A 127 -2.02 23.92 1.84
CA GLY A 127 -2.19 24.84 2.97
C GLY A 127 -1.39 26.15 2.84
N GLY A 128 -0.31 26.17 2.06
CA GLY A 128 0.47 27.38 1.78
C GLY A 128 -0.18 28.30 0.74
N THR A 129 -0.89 27.71 -0.23
CA THR A 129 -1.61 28.45 -1.28
C THR A 129 -2.79 29.23 -0.67
N PHE A 130 -3.51 28.64 0.29
CA PHE A 130 -4.59 29.30 1.02
C PHE A 130 -4.18 30.53 1.83
N ARG A 131 -2.89 30.71 2.16
CA ARG A 131 -2.40 31.87 2.91
C ARG A 131 -1.95 33.03 2.03
N ARG A 132 -1.80 32.83 0.72
CA ARG A 132 -1.37 33.87 -0.23
C ARG A 132 -2.50 34.63 -0.90
N ASP A 133 -3.71 34.08 -0.91
CA ASP A 133 -4.87 34.70 -1.58
C ASP A 133 -5.69 35.62 -0.66
N TYR A 134 -5.21 35.90 0.57
CA TYR A 134 -5.86 36.80 1.54
C TYR A 134 -5.00 38.02 1.93
N PHE A 135 -4.09 38.44 1.04
CA PHE A 135 -3.36 39.70 1.21
C PHE A 135 -3.35 40.51 -0.07
#